data_AF-A0AAW3YXW3-F1
#
_entry.id   AF-A0AAW3YXW3-F1
#
_cell.length_a   1.000
_cell.length_b   1.000
_cell.length_c   1.000
_cell.angle_alpha   90.00
_cell.angle_beta   90.00
_cell.angle_gamma   90.00
#
_symmetry.space_group_name_H-M   'P 1'
#
loop_
_entity.id
_entity.type
_entity.pdbx_description
1 polymer ?
#
loop_
_entity_poly.entity_id
_entity_poly.type
_entity_poly.pdbx_seq_one_letter_code
_entity_poly.pdbx_strand_id
1 'polypeptide(L)'
;DSRLSMRELAKRVNLSAPSTAERVRKLESEGVIQKYTIDIDYKKAGLVLDCILEITLKNGDTTRMQQFIQSYPSASFCYRVTGSLCYIVKI
;
A
#
# COMPACT_ATOMS: atom_id res chain seq x y z
N ASP A 1 0.36 -13.06 9.19
CA ASP A 1 -1.00 -13.42 8.78
C ASP A 1 -1.97 -12.69 9.70
N SER A 2 -2.80 -11.82 9.14
CA SER A 2 -3.79 -11.02 9.86
C SER A 2 -5.00 -11.84 10.34
N ARG A 3 -5.14 -13.09 9.88
CA ARG A 3 -6.26 -13.98 10.24
C ARG A 3 -6.02 -14.77 11.53
N LEU A 4 -4.84 -14.66 12.14
CA LEU A 4 -4.55 -15.35 13.39
C LEU A 4 -5.52 -14.90 14.48
N SER A 5 -5.99 -15.85 15.27
CA SER A 5 -6.75 -15.50 16.47
C SER A 5 -5.85 -14.74 17.45
N MET A 6 -6.44 -13.84 18.25
CA MET A 6 -5.69 -13.13 19.30
C MET A 6 -4.99 -14.09 20.26
N ARG A 7 -5.55 -15.29 20.48
CA ARG A 7 -4.93 -16.35 21.29
C ARG A 7 -3.63 -16.88 20.66
N GLU A 8 -3.62 -17.10 19.35
CA GLU A 8 -2.43 -17.59 18.64
C GLU A 8 -1.37 -16.49 18.53
N LEU A 9 -1.79 -15.25 18.26
CA LEU A 9 -0.89 -14.11 18.24
C LEU A 9 -0.25 -13.92 19.62
N ALA A 10 -1.04 -13.97 20.69
CA ALA A 10 -0.59 -13.85 22.08
C ALA A 10 0.48 -14.89 22.43
N LYS A 11 0.29 -16.16 22.02
CA LYS A 11 1.29 -17.22 22.19
C LYS A 11 2.62 -16.89 21.48
N ARG A 12 2.57 -16.31 20.28
CA ARG A 12 3.78 -15.97 19.50
C ARG A 12 4.55 -14.79 20.09
N VAL A 13 3.85 -13.86 20.73
CA VAL A 13 4.46 -12.64 21.30
C VAL A 13 4.65 -12.70 22.81
N ASN A 14 4.43 -13.86 23.43
CA ASN A 14 4.55 -14.09 24.87
C ASN A 14 3.73 -13.12 25.74
N LEU A 15 2.47 -12.89 25.36
CA LEU A 15 1.52 -12.07 26.11
C LEU A 15 0.23 -12.84 26.39
N SER A 16 -0.63 -12.30 27.26
CA SER A 16 -2.00 -12.78 27.39
C SER A 16 -2.86 -12.34 26.19
N ALA A 17 -3.93 -13.08 25.91
CA ALA A 17 -4.84 -12.73 24.82
C ALA A 17 -5.48 -11.33 24.99
N PRO A 18 -5.95 -10.91 26.18
CA PRO A 18 -6.46 -9.55 26.39
C PRO A 18 -5.40 -8.47 26.19
N SER A 19 -4.16 -8.68 26.67
CA SER A 19 -3.07 -7.71 26.52
C SER A 19 -2.65 -7.54 25.05
N THR A 20 -2.65 -8.64 24.29
CA THR A 20 -2.37 -8.62 22.86
C THR A 20 -3.45 -7.87 22.08
N ALA A 21 -4.73 -8.15 22.39
CA ALA A 21 -5.85 -7.48 21.74
C ALA A 21 -5.86 -5.96 21.99
N GLU A 22 -5.53 -5.53 23.22
CA GLU A 22 -5.39 -4.11 23.55
C GLU A 22 -4.28 -3.43 22.74
N ARG A 23 -3.11 -4.07 22.63
CA ARG A 23 -2.00 -3.55 21.83
C ARG A 23 -2.37 -3.42 20.35
N VAL A 24 -3.02 -4.43 19.78
CA VAL A 24 -3.47 -4.37 18.37
C VAL A 24 -4.44 -3.21 18.19
N ARG A 25 -5.44 -3.06 19.07
CA ARG A 25 -6.39 -1.94 19.01
C ARG A 25 -5.70 -0.58 19.13
N LYS A 26 -4.69 -0.48 20.01
CA LYS A 26 -3.90 0.74 20.16
C LYS A 26 -3.16 1.08 18.86
N LEU A 27 -2.49 0.10 18.25
CA LEU A 27 -1.80 0.28 16.97
C LEU A 27 -2.74 0.68 15.83
N GLU A 28 -3.98 0.16 15.83
CA GLU A 28 -5.03 0.58 14.90
C GLU A 28 -5.46 2.03 15.16
N SER A 29 -5.72 2.39 16.42
CA SER A 29 -6.15 3.75 16.81
C SER A 29 -5.07 4.81 16.56
N GLU A 30 -3.80 4.44 16.68
CA GLU A 30 -2.64 5.30 16.41
C GLU A 30 -2.31 5.37 14.90
N GLY A 31 -3.02 4.61 14.05
CA GLY A 31 -2.77 4.55 12.61
C GLY A 31 -1.50 3.82 12.21
N VAL A 32 -0.83 3.14 13.15
CA VAL A 32 0.32 2.26 12.85
C VAL A 32 -0.16 1.08 12.00
N ILE A 33 -1.29 0.49 12.36
CA ILE A 33 -2.02 -0.44 11.48
C ILE A 33 -3.06 0.38 10.71
N GLN A 34 -2.73 0.71 9.47
CA GLN A 34 -3.62 1.53 8.62
C GLN A 34 -4.80 0.75 8.06
N LYS A 35 -4.61 -0.53 7.72
CA LYS A 35 -5.65 -1.41 7.16
C LYS A 35 -5.26 -2.87 7.22
N TYR A 36 -6.27 -3.73 7.18
CA TYR A 36 -6.12 -5.14 6.82
C TYR A 36 -6.50 -5.33 5.36
N THR A 37 -5.70 -6.09 4.63
CA THR A 37 -5.93 -6.31 3.19
C THR A 37 -5.52 -7.71 2.79
N ILE A 38 -5.79 -8.06 1.54
CA ILE A 38 -5.42 -9.33 0.93
C ILE A 38 -4.19 -9.13 0.04
N ASP A 39 -3.39 -10.17 -0.08
CA ASP A 39 -2.33 -10.25 -1.09
C ASP A 39 -2.90 -10.94 -2.33
N ILE A 40 -2.90 -10.25 -3.48
CA ILE A 40 -3.56 -10.70 -4.70
C ILE A 40 -2.51 -11.16 -5.70
N ASP A 41 -2.67 -12.38 -6.21
CA ASP A 41 -1.96 -12.84 -7.41
C ASP A 41 -2.60 -12.17 -8.65
N TYR A 42 -2.06 -11.00 -9.02
CA TYR A 42 -2.57 -10.18 -10.11
C TYR A 42 -2.61 -10.93 -11.46
N LYS A 43 -1.62 -11.80 -11.72
CA LYS A 43 -1.59 -12.62 -12.93
C LYS A 43 -2.78 -13.56 -13.01
N LYS A 44 -3.12 -14.23 -11.90
CA LYS A 44 -4.31 -15.10 -11.82
C LYS A 44 -5.62 -14.32 -11.81
N ALA A 45 -5.61 -13.06 -11.39
CA ALA A 45 -6.76 -12.17 -11.46
C ALA A 45 -7.02 -11.62 -12.88
N GLY A 46 -6.24 -12.03 -13.89
CA GLY A 46 -6.38 -11.56 -15.28
C GLY A 46 -5.69 -10.23 -15.56
N LEU A 47 -4.95 -9.69 -14.60
CA LEU A 47 -4.11 -8.50 -14.76
C LEU A 47 -2.74 -8.96 -15.26
N VAL A 48 -2.65 -9.05 -16.59
CA VAL A 48 -1.48 -9.60 -17.30
C VAL A 48 -0.29 -8.65 -17.33
N LEU A 49 -0.51 -7.36 -17.07
CA LEU A 49 0.52 -6.32 -17.05
C LEU A 49 0.75 -5.88 -15.61
N ASP A 50 1.99 -6.00 -15.15
CA ASP A 50 2.50 -5.40 -13.92
C ASP A 50 3.78 -4.66 -14.31
N CYS A 51 3.75 -3.32 -14.31
CA CYS A 51 4.91 -2.54 -14.74
C CYS A 51 5.14 -1.27 -13.93
N ILE A 52 6.39 -0.84 -13.96
CA ILE A 52 6.84 0.42 -13.38
C ILE A 52 7.16 1.36 -14.53
N LEU A 53 6.53 2.52 -14.52
CA LEU A 53 6.70 3.57 -15.51
C LEU A 53 7.51 4.72 -14.90
N GLU A 54 8.57 5.10 -15.59
CA GLU A 54 9.33 6.30 -15.31
C GLU A 54 8.85 7.44 -16.21
N ILE A 55 8.44 8.56 -15.61
CA ILE A 55 7.82 9.66 -16.34
C ILE A 55 8.63 10.93 -16.12
N THR A 56 9.08 11.54 -17.23
CA THR A 56 9.70 12.87 -17.24
C THR A 56 8.75 13.87 -17.90
N LEU A 57 8.46 14.97 -17.21
CA LEU A 57 7.59 16.02 -17.72
C LEU A 57 8.41 17.07 -18.49
N LYS A 58 8.12 17.27 -19.78
CA LYS A 58 8.82 18.26 -20.62
C LYS A 58 8.68 19.70 -20.10
N ASN A 59 7.50 20.06 -19.60
CA ASN A 59 7.18 21.44 -19.22
C ASN A 59 6.97 21.61 -17.71
N GLY A 60 7.21 20.56 -16.91
CA GLY A 60 7.04 20.59 -15.46
C GLY A 60 5.59 20.75 -14.96
N ASP A 61 4.58 20.56 -15.80
CA ASP A 61 3.15 20.67 -15.41
C ASP A 61 2.71 19.47 -14.53
N THR A 62 3.04 19.56 -13.25
CA THR A 62 2.74 18.55 -12.23
C THR A 62 1.26 18.43 -11.94
N THR A 63 0.49 19.51 -12.10
CA THR A 63 -0.95 19.53 -11.80
C THR A 63 -1.70 18.65 -12.79
N ARG A 64 -1.41 18.80 -14.08
CA ARG A 64 -2.01 17.95 -15.12
C ARG A 64 -1.65 16.48 -14.94
N MET A 65 -0.40 16.18 -14.58
CA MET A 65 0.04 14.81 -14.29
C MET A 65 -0.70 14.21 -13.10
N GLN A 66 -0.89 14.98 -12.03
CA GLN A 66 -1.61 14.53 -10.84
C GLN A 66 -3.09 14.23 -11.15
N GLN A 67 -3.75 15.09 -11.92
CA GLN A 67 -5.13 14.85 -12.36
C GLN A 67 -5.23 13.61 -13.23
N PHE A 68 -4.30 13.45 -14.19
CA PHE A 68 -4.24 12.27 -15.05
C PHE A 68 -4.11 10.99 -14.24
N ILE A 69 -3.16 10.93 -13.29
CA ILE A 69 -2.94 9.70 -12.52
C ILE A 69 -4.08 9.39 -11.56
N GLN A 70 -4.71 10.41 -10.97
CA GLN A 70 -5.90 10.23 -10.13
C GLN A 70 -7.09 9.69 -10.93
N SER A 71 -7.18 10.02 -12.22
CA SER A 71 -8.21 9.50 -13.12
C SER A 71 -7.92 8.11 -13.68
N TYR A 72 -6.76 7.51 -13.37
CA TYR A 72 -6.33 6.22 -13.92
C TYR A 72 -6.49 5.10 -12.88
N PRO A 73 -7.57 4.30 -12.92
CA PRO A 73 -7.91 3.38 -11.83
C PRO A 73 -6.90 2.23 -11.65
N SER A 74 -6.15 1.90 -12.70
CA SER A 74 -5.11 0.87 -12.65
C SER A 74 -3.83 1.34 -11.98
N ALA A 75 -3.67 2.63 -11.67
CA ALA A 75 -2.51 3.12 -10.95
C ALA A 75 -2.52 2.65 -9.49
N SER A 76 -1.61 1.74 -9.15
CA SER A 76 -1.44 1.23 -7.78
C SER A 76 -0.80 2.28 -6.87
N PHE A 77 0.27 2.93 -7.36
CA PHE A 77 0.89 4.06 -6.67
C PHE A 77 1.58 5.00 -7.67
N CYS A 78 1.79 6.24 -7.24
CA CYS A 78 2.52 7.26 -7.98
C CYS A 78 3.35 8.09 -7.01
N TYR A 79 4.67 8.05 -7.19
CA TYR A 79 5.61 8.84 -6.41
C TYR A 79 6.19 9.94 -7.28
N ARG A 80 6.22 11.17 -6.74
CA ARG A 80 7.07 12.22 -7.27
C ARG A 80 8.49 11.99 -6.75
N VAL A 81 9.47 11.97 -7.64
CA VAL A 81 10.87 11.69 -7.29
C VAL A 81 11.75 12.90 -7.60
N THR A 82 12.93 12.95 -6.96
CA THR A 82 13.98 13.92 -7.29
C THR A 82 14.91 13.34 -8.35
N GLY A 83 15.53 14.18 -9.17
CA GLY A 83 16.45 13.78 -10.23
C GLY A 83 15.95 14.13 -11.64
N SER A 84 16.42 13.39 -12.65
CA SER A 84 16.05 13.57 -14.07
C SER A 84 14.64 13.05 -14.39
N LEU A 85 14.11 12.17 -13.55
CA LEU A 85 12.74 11.67 -13.60
C LEU A 85 11.84 12.57 -12.74
N CYS A 86 10.60 12.73 -13.14
CA CYS A 86 9.62 13.47 -12.35
C CYS A 86 8.76 12.53 -11.50
N TYR A 87 8.35 11.39 -12.05
CA TYR A 87 7.47 10.43 -11.38
C TYR A 87 7.85 8.97 -11.63
N ILE A 88 7.57 8.13 -10.64
CA ILE A 88 7.55 6.67 -10.75
C ILE A 88 6.12 6.21 -10.48
N VAL A 89 5.54 5.47 -11.42
CA VAL A 89 4.17 4.96 -11.33
C VAL A 89 4.18 3.45 -11.45
N LYS A 90 3.44 2.76 -10.57
CA LYS A 90 3.12 1.35 -10.77
C LYS A 90 1.69 1.23 -11.28
N ILE A 91 1.51 0.47 -12.35
CA ILE A 91 0.22 0.05 -12.89
C ILE A 91 0.10 -1.47 -12.92
#